data_AF-A0A7Y8F7V9-F1
#
_entry.id   AF-A0A7Y8F7V9-F1
#
_cell.length_a   1.000
_cell.length_b   1.000
_cell.length_c   1.000
_cell.angle_alpha   90.00
_cell.angle_beta   90.00
_cell.angle_gamma   90.00
#
_symmetry.space_group_name_H-M   'P 1'
#
loop_
_entity.id
_entity.type
_entity.pdbx_description
1 polymer ?
#
loop_
_entity_poly.entity_id
_entity_poly.type
_entity_poly.pdbx_seq_one_letter_code
_entity_poly.pdbx_strand_id
1 'polypeptide(L)' 'MSQFFQIHPENPQARLIKQAVEIIRAGGVVIYPTDSSYAIGCQIGDKGAVER' A
#
# COMPACT_ATOMS: atom_id res chain seq x y z
N MET A 1 14.36 -2.41 0.64
CA MET A 1 14.03 -2.23 2.07
C MET A 1 12.59 -1.76 2.13
N SER A 2 11.75 -2.38 2.95
CA SER A 2 10.34 -2.01 3.06
C SER A 2 10.14 -0.91 4.11
N GLN A 3 9.13 -0.07 3.89
CA GLN A 3 8.68 0.90 4.88
C GLN A 3 7.50 0.32 5.64
N PHE A 4 7.45 0.50 6.97
CA PHE A 4 6.37 0.01 7.82
C PHE A 4 5.54 1.18 8.35
N PHE A 5 4.23 1.12 8.15
CA PHE A 5 3.28 2.08 8.70
C PHE A 5 2.36 1.40 9.69
N GLN A 6 2.30 1.95 10.90
CA GLN A 6 1.27 1.61 11.87
C GLN A 6 0.10 2.57 11.69
N ILE A 7 -1.04 2.04 11.21
CA ILE A 7 -2.25 2.81 10.92
C ILE A 7 -3.36 2.34 11.85
N HIS A 8 -4.13 3.26 12.42
CA HIS A 8 -5.28 2.90 13.25
C HIS A 8 -6.38 2.30 12.36
N PRO A 9 -6.93 1.11 12.67
CA PRO A 9 -7.87 0.42 11.78
C PRO A 9 -9.21 1.16 11.61
N GLU A 10 -9.74 1.75 12.68
CA GLU A 10 -11.05 2.45 12.64
C GLU A 10 -10.96 3.94 12.30
N ASN A 11 -9.79 4.56 12.47
CA ASN A 11 -9.59 6.00 12.27
C ASN A 11 -8.22 6.25 11.63
N PRO A 12 -8.03 5.81 10.38
CA PRO A 12 -6.72 5.80 9.74
C PRO A 12 -6.17 7.22 9.58
N GLN A 13 -4.90 7.38 9.94
CA GLN A 13 -4.23 8.67 9.85
C GLN A 13 -4.02 9.05 8.38
N ALA A 14 -4.77 10.06 7.90
CA ALA A 14 -4.76 10.48 6.50
C ALA A 14 -3.35 10.76 5.94
N ARG A 15 -2.43 11.26 6.76
CA ARG A 15 -1.03 11.51 6.35
C ARG A 15 -0.32 10.21 5.94
N LEU A 16 -0.50 9.13 6.70
CA LEU A 16 0.13 7.84 6.40
C LEU A 16 -0.49 7.17 5.17
N ILE A 17 -1.82 7.30 5.02
CA ILE A 17 -2.53 6.83 3.83
C ILE A 17 -2.02 7.54 2.57
N LYS A 18 -1.84 8.86 2.62
CA LYS A 18 -1.27 9.62 1.50
C LYS A 18 0.13 9.14 1.12
N GLN A 19 1.00 8.88 2.10
CA GLN A 19 2.34 8.33 1.85
C GLN A 19 2.28 6.94 1.19
N ALA A 20 1.37 6.06 1.63
CA ALA A 20 1.18 4.76 0.99
C ALA A 20 0.71 4.90 -0.47
N VAL A 21 -0.22 5.82 -0.74
CA VAL A 21 -0.69 6.11 -2.11
C VAL A 21 0.42 6.65 -3.01
N GLU A 22 1.29 7.52 -2.48
CA GLU A 22 2.46 8.01 -3.23
C GLU A 22 3.42 6.88 -3.60
N ILE A 23 3.65 5.92 -2.70
CA ILE A 23 4.45 4.72 -3.00
C ILE A 23 3.82 3.91 -4.12
N ILE A 24 2.51 3.65 -4.06
CA ILE A 24 1.79 2.91 -5.12
C ILE A 24 1.94 3.62 -6.47
N ARG A 25 1.71 4.94 -6.50
CA ARG A 25 1.82 5.74 -7.73
C ARG A 25 3.24 5.82 -8.30
N ALA A 26 4.25 5.65 -7.46
CA ALA A 26 5.65 5.58 -7.87
C ALA A 26 6.07 4.17 -8.35
N GLY A 27 5.13 3.25 -8.55
CA GLY A 27 5.40 1.86 -8.97
C GLY A 27 5.79 0.93 -7.82
N GLY A 28 5.49 1.32 -6.59
CA GLY A 28 5.69 0.49 -5.40
C GLY A 28 4.59 -0.57 -5.24
N VAL A 29 4.96 -1.65 -4.54
CA VAL A 29 4.03 -2.71 -4.11
C VAL A 29 3.80 -2.54 -2.61
N VAL A 30 2.55 -2.64 -2.18
CA VAL A 30 2.14 -2.52 -0.79
C VAL A 30 1.45 -3.77 -0.30
N ILE A 31 1.55 -4.02 1.01
CA ILE A 31 0.76 -5.02 1.73
C ILE A 31 -0.17 -4.24 2.66
N TYR A 32 -1.49 -4.46 2.57
CA TYR A 32 -2.49 -3.72 3.35
C TYR A 32 -3.58 -4.64 3.91
N PRO A 33 -4.15 -4.32 5.08
CA PRO A 33 -5.21 -5.12 5.67
C PRO A 33 -6.54 -4.94 4.93
N THR A 34 -7.32 -6.01 4.84
CA THR A 34 -8.72 -6.00 4.44
C THR A 34 -9.60 -6.55 5.56
N ASP A 35 -10.90 -6.65 5.32
CA ASP A 35 -11.87 -7.33 6.18
C ASP A 35 -11.64 -8.84 6.33
N SER A 36 -10.86 -9.46 5.44
CA SER A 36 -10.65 -10.90 5.36
C SER A 36 -9.22 -11.32 5.73
N SER A 37 -8.22 -10.65 5.16
CA SER A 37 -6.79 -10.90 5.41
C SER A 37 -5.96 -9.74 4.89
N TYR A 38 -4.65 -9.87 4.88
CA TYR A 38 -3.79 -8.96 4.14
C TYR A 38 -3.85 -9.23 2.63
N ALA A 39 -3.83 -8.15 1.86
CA ALA A 39 -3.74 -8.18 0.42
C ALA A 39 -2.45 -7.50 -0.05
N ILE A 40 -1.97 -7.91 -1.22
CA ILE A 40 -0.87 -7.26 -1.94
C ILE A 40 -1.49 -6.41 -3.04
N GLY A 41 -1.03 -5.17 -3.20
CA GLY A 41 -1.53 -4.24 -4.22
C GLY A 41 -0.44 -3.38 -4.84
N CYS A 42 -0.70 -2.98 -6.08
CA CYS A 42 0.13 -2.05 -6.84
C CYS A 42 -0.73 -1.25 -7.83
N GLN A 43 -0.10 -0.34 -8.57
CA GLN A 43 -0.77 0.45 -9.60
C GLN A 43 -1.19 -0.43 -10.78
N ILE A 44 -2.45 -0.33 -11.20
CA ILE A 44 -2.96 -1.06 -12.38
C ILE A 44 -2.20 -0.60 -13.63
N GLY A 45 -1.76 -1.57 -14.43
CA GLY A 45 -1.01 -1.33 -15.66
C GLY A 45 0.50 -1.17 -15.48
N ASP A 46 1.00 -1.15 -14.23
CA ASP A 46 2.44 -1.18 -13.97
C ASP A 46 2.97 -2.62 -14.06
N LYS A 47 3.46 -2.99 -15.24
CA LYS A 47 4.02 -4.32 -15.49
C LYS A 47 5.19 -4.64 -14.55
N GLY A 48 6.02 -3.66 -14.23
CA GLY A 48 7.18 -3.86 -13.35
C GLY A 48 6.79 -4.09 -11.89
N ALA A 49 5.67 -3.53 -11.44
CA ALA A 49 5.13 -3.79 -10.11
C ALA A 49 4.42 -5.15 -10.03
N VAL A 50 3.77 -5.60 -11.11
CA VAL A 50 3.08 -6.91 -11.17
C VAL A 50 4.06 -8.09 -11.15
N GLU A 51 5.26 -7.94 -11.71
CA GLU A 51 6.28 -9.00 -11.75
C GLU A 51 7.07 -9.16 -10.43
N ARG A 52 6.88 -8.28 -9.44
CA ARG A 52 7.59 -8.29 -8.15
C ARG A 52 6.90 -9.16 -7.11
#